data_AF-A0AAV5VSR4-F1
#
_entry.id   AF-A0AAV5VSR4-F1
#
_cell.length_a   1.000
_cell.length_b   1.000
_cell.length_c   1.000
_cell.angle_alpha   90.00
_cell.angle_beta   90.00
_cell.angle_gamma   90.00
#
_symmetry.space_group_name_H-M   'P 1'
#
loop_
_entity.id
_entity.type
_entity.pdbx_description
1 polymer ?
#
loop_
_entity_poly.entity_id
_entity_poly.type
_entity_poly.pdbx_seq_one_letter_code
_entity_poly.pdbx_strand_id
1 'polypeptide(L)'
;LKDEFNEKSLLRLIDHFGNKQLTLYMHDCSLSIERLLSLKSGTELQIIGDVGWSADDALLKRLTINKFRMLRVPVVLKSADTVLDVIEIVSTSDARQDVVVKLPEAQFFSFLTLIGLREEGLIKLPLCEFRVEKHPKIPRDYTLFYKNAAIRVNHRKEDDKTLISLIIDNSVVVGG
;
A
#
# COMPACT_ATOMS: atom_id res chain seq x y z
N LEU A 1 -10.42 32.74 12.40
CA LEU A 1 -10.48 32.03 13.69
C LEU A 1 -9.91 30.63 13.47
N LYS A 2 -8.62 30.45 13.79
CA LYS A 2 -7.98 29.13 13.84
C LYS A 2 -8.17 28.62 15.26
N ASP A 3 -9.29 27.98 15.52
CA ASP A 3 -9.43 27.22 16.76
C ASP A 3 -8.61 25.95 16.58
N GLU A 4 -7.51 25.84 17.33
CA GLU A 4 -6.71 24.64 17.39
C GLU A 4 -7.58 23.50 17.89
N PHE A 5 -7.83 22.54 17.01
CA PHE A 5 -8.47 21.29 17.35
C PHE A 5 -7.59 20.54 18.35
N ASN A 6 -7.90 20.66 19.64
CA ASN A 6 -7.13 20.06 20.72
C ASN A 6 -7.79 18.78 21.26
N GLU A 7 -6.99 18.00 22.00
CA GLU A 7 -7.38 16.69 22.54
C GLU A 7 -8.65 16.75 23.40
N LYS A 8 -8.87 17.85 24.14
CA LYS A 8 -10.11 18.06 24.93
C LYS A 8 -11.35 18.24 24.06
N SER A 9 -11.22 18.89 22.90
CA SER A 9 -12.33 19.04 21.95
C SER A 9 -12.69 17.71 21.29
N LEU A 10 -11.69 16.89 20.95
CA LEU A 10 -11.91 15.55 20.41
C LEU A 10 -12.59 14.61 21.40
N LEU A 11 -12.13 14.60 22.66
CA LEU A 11 -12.72 13.75 23.71
C LEU A 11 -14.18 14.10 23.99
N ARG A 12 -14.54 15.38 24.01
CA ARG A 12 -15.95 15.82 24.16
C ARG A 12 -16.82 15.37 22.98
N LEU A 13 -16.26 15.32 21.78
CA LEU A 13 -16.96 14.89 20.57
C LEU A 13 -17.21 13.37 20.61
N ILE A 14 -16.20 12.59 21.02
CA ILE A 14 -16.34 11.14 21.22
C ILE A 14 -17.43 10.83 22.28
N ASP A 15 -17.42 11.55 23.40
CA ASP A 15 -18.42 11.39 24.47
C ASP A 15 -19.84 11.75 23.99
N HIS A 16 -19.97 12.81 23.20
CA HIS A 16 -21.26 13.27 22.67
C HIS A 16 -21.89 12.29 21.67
N PHE A 17 -21.07 11.54 20.94
CA PHE A 17 -21.52 10.60 19.91
C PHE A 17 -21.27 9.14 20.29
N GLY A 18 -21.15 8.83 21.58
CA GLY A 18 -20.64 7.57 22.15
C GLY A 18 -21.22 6.22 21.70
N ASN A 19 -22.10 6.18 20.70
CA ASN A 19 -22.56 4.97 20.00
C ASN A 19 -22.80 5.15 18.49
N LYS A 20 -22.34 6.24 17.86
CA LYS A 20 -22.51 6.51 16.42
C LYS A 20 -21.17 6.43 15.70
N GLN A 21 -21.17 5.88 14.49
CA GLN A 21 -20.00 5.95 13.60
C GLN A 21 -19.76 7.42 13.25
N LEU A 22 -18.69 7.99 13.79
CA LEU A 22 -18.23 9.33 13.44
C LEU A 22 -17.22 9.23 12.29
N THR A 23 -17.56 9.83 11.16
CA THR A 23 -16.57 10.11 10.11
C THR A 23 -16.02 11.51 10.34
N LEU A 24 -14.83 11.59 10.93
CA LEU A 24 -14.13 12.85 11.16
C LEU A 24 -13.31 13.22 9.92
N TYR A 25 -13.59 14.37 9.33
CA TYR A 25 -12.76 14.98 8.29
C TYR A 25 -11.88 16.04 8.95
N MET A 26 -10.60 15.74 9.16
CA MET A 26 -9.64 16.73 9.65
C MET A 26 -9.19 17.60 8.48
N HIS A 27 -9.41 18.92 8.58
CA HIS A 27 -8.91 19.91 7.63
C HIS A 27 -7.41 20.18 7.81
N ASP A 28 -6.69 20.24 6.68
CA ASP A 28 -5.32 20.73 6.43
C ASP A 28 -4.38 20.84 7.63
N CYS A 29 -3.92 19.70 8.14
CA CYS A 29 -2.67 19.65 8.88
C CYS A 29 -1.53 19.38 7.89
N SER A 30 -0.60 20.33 7.74
CA SER A 30 0.65 20.07 7.02
C SER A 30 1.48 19.06 7.83
N LEU A 31 1.33 17.78 7.52
CA LEU A 31 2.10 16.72 8.15
C LEU A 31 3.52 16.73 7.58
N SER A 32 4.52 16.97 8.43
CA SER A 32 5.91 16.76 8.04
C SER A 32 6.19 15.26 7.84
N ILE A 33 7.26 14.94 7.12
CA ILE A 33 7.70 13.55 6.92
C ILE A 33 7.97 12.87 8.27
N GLU A 34 8.60 13.58 9.20
CA GLU A 34 8.87 13.08 10.55
C GLU A 34 7.56 12.77 11.29
N ARG A 35 6.54 13.61 11.11
CA ARG A 35 5.23 13.40 11.74
C ARG A 35 4.52 12.19 11.15
N LEU A 36 4.54 12.02 9.82
CA LEU A 36 4.03 10.83 9.14
C LEU A 36 4.72 9.56 9.66
N LEU A 37 6.03 9.61 9.83
CA LEU A 37 6.82 8.48 10.31
C LEU A 37 6.66 8.22 11.81
N SER A 38 6.19 9.21 12.58
CA SER A 38 5.89 9.07 14.01
C SER A 38 4.50 8.47 14.29
N LEU A 39 3.67 8.28 13.26
CA LEU A 39 2.36 7.67 13.43
C LEU A 39 2.50 6.22 13.92
N LYS A 40 1.58 5.82 14.81
CA LYS A 40 1.61 4.52 15.47
C LYS A 40 1.45 3.39 14.45
N SER A 41 2.24 2.32 14.60
CA SER A 41 2.05 1.09 13.84
C SER A 41 0.65 0.50 14.02
N GLY A 42 0.18 -0.25 13.02
CA GLY A 42 -1.17 -0.82 13.00
C GLY A 42 -2.29 0.19 12.75
N THR A 43 -1.99 1.48 12.59
CA THR A 43 -2.96 2.48 12.14
C THR A 43 -3.14 2.43 10.62
N GLU A 44 -4.20 3.07 10.13
CA GLU A 44 -4.44 3.25 8.71
C GLU A 44 -3.92 4.62 8.27
N LEU A 45 -3.04 4.62 7.27
CA LEU A 45 -2.58 5.82 6.61
C LEU A 45 -3.07 5.79 5.16
N GLN A 46 -4.15 6.53 4.91
CA GLN A 46 -4.71 6.71 3.58
C GLN A 46 -4.77 8.19 3.24
N ILE A 47 -4.18 8.55 2.11
CA ILE A 47 -4.27 9.89 1.54
C ILE A 47 -5.32 9.86 0.43
N ILE A 48 -6.32 10.74 0.54
CA ILE A 48 -7.46 10.84 -0.37
C ILE A 48 -7.49 12.26 -0.93
N GLY A 49 -7.77 12.40 -2.22
CA GLY A 49 -7.85 13.68 -2.91
C GLY A 49 -6.53 14.10 -3.55
N ASP A 50 -6.51 15.32 -4.07
CA ASP A 50 -5.32 15.91 -4.70
C ASP A 50 -4.33 16.36 -3.63
N VAL A 51 -3.11 15.85 -3.74
CA VAL A 51 -2.03 16.14 -2.82
C VAL A 51 -0.87 16.71 -3.63
N GLY A 52 -0.40 17.90 -3.25
CA GLY A 52 0.71 18.59 -3.91
C GLY A 52 2.08 17.94 -3.72
N TRP A 53 2.14 16.70 -3.21
CA TRP A 53 3.35 15.95 -2.99
C TRP A 53 3.13 14.46 -3.29
N SER A 54 4.22 13.73 -3.50
CA SER A 54 4.21 12.28 -3.68
C SER A 54 5.42 11.69 -2.97
N ALA A 55 5.24 10.53 -2.34
CA ALA A 55 6.35 9.80 -1.75
C ALA A 55 7.30 9.32 -2.85
N ASP A 56 8.60 9.42 -2.58
CA ASP A 56 9.61 8.77 -3.39
C ASP A 56 9.83 7.32 -2.91
N ASP A 57 10.70 6.60 -3.61
CA ASP A 57 11.03 5.20 -3.28
C ASP A 57 11.54 5.04 -1.83
N ALA A 58 12.32 6.00 -1.34
CA ALA A 58 12.90 5.94 0.01
C ALA A 58 11.82 6.15 1.08
N LEU A 59 10.94 7.13 0.89
CA LEU A 59 9.85 7.41 1.82
C LEU A 59 8.82 6.28 1.83
N LEU A 60 8.47 5.71 0.67
CA LEU A 60 7.57 4.56 0.61
C LEU A 60 8.12 3.40 1.46
N LYS A 61 9.40 3.05 1.29
CA LYS A 61 10.03 1.98 2.07
C LYS A 61 9.99 2.25 3.57
N ARG A 62 10.31 3.48 3.98
CA ARG A 62 10.25 3.88 5.40
C ARG A 62 8.83 3.80 5.96
N LEU A 63 7.83 4.23 5.20
CA LEU A 63 6.42 4.12 5.60
C LEU A 63 5.98 2.65 5.69
N THR A 64 6.41 1.79 4.77
CA THR A 64 6.12 0.34 4.84
C THR A 64 6.78 -0.31 6.07
N ILE A 65 8.00 0.08 6.43
CA ILE A 65 8.69 -0.42 7.64
C ILE A 65 7.92 -0.06 8.92
N ASN A 66 7.15 1.02 8.93
CA ASN A 66 6.36 1.46 10.09
C ASN A 66 5.12 0.59 10.37
N LYS A 67 4.87 -0.46 9.56
CA LYS A 67 3.84 -1.47 9.80
C LYS A 67 2.43 -0.88 9.94
N PHE A 68 2.06 0.06 9.06
CA PHE A 68 0.68 0.52 8.97
C PHE A 68 -0.23 -0.66 8.57
N ARG A 69 -1.41 -0.75 9.19
CA ARG A 69 -2.40 -1.76 8.82
C ARG A 69 -2.83 -1.59 7.37
N MET A 70 -3.00 -0.34 6.96
CA MET A 70 -3.27 0.06 5.58
C MET A 70 -2.36 1.23 5.23
N LEU A 71 -1.60 1.12 4.15
CA LEU A 71 -0.76 2.19 3.61
C LEU A 71 -1.18 2.47 2.18
N ARG A 72 -1.77 3.65 1.97
CA ARG A 72 -2.18 4.14 0.65
C ARG A 72 -1.82 5.61 0.52
N VAL A 73 -0.68 5.86 -0.11
CA VAL A 73 -0.13 7.21 -0.34
C VAL A 73 0.17 7.40 -1.83
N PRO A 74 0.14 8.64 -2.36
CA PRO A 74 0.67 8.91 -3.69
C PRO A 74 2.17 8.58 -3.71
N VAL A 75 2.62 7.87 -4.74
CA VAL A 75 4.03 7.51 -4.91
C VAL A 75 4.46 7.80 -6.34
N VAL A 76 5.66 8.34 -6.50
CA VAL A 76 6.37 8.39 -7.78
C VAL A 76 7.56 7.45 -7.67
N LEU A 77 7.37 6.21 -8.13
CA LEU A 77 8.43 5.22 -8.17
C LEU A 77 9.45 5.59 -9.25
N LYS A 78 10.73 5.56 -8.91
CA LYS A 78 11.83 5.70 -9.88
C LYS A 78 12.42 4.35 -10.27
N SER A 79 12.28 3.33 -9.42
CA SER A 79 12.71 1.96 -9.72
C SER A 79 11.58 0.96 -9.54
N ALA A 80 11.53 -0.03 -10.42
CA ALA A 80 10.68 -1.20 -10.26
C ALA A 80 11.19 -2.13 -9.13
N ASP A 81 12.46 -2.04 -8.74
CA ASP A 81 13.03 -2.77 -7.58
C ASP A 81 12.37 -2.35 -6.27
N THR A 82 11.88 -1.11 -6.17
CA THR A 82 11.17 -0.63 -4.99
C THR A 82 9.92 -1.46 -4.71
N VAL A 83 9.26 -1.99 -5.75
CA VAL A 83 8.12 -2.89 -5.57
C VAL A 83 8.56 -4.19 -4.91
N LEU A 84 9.71 -4.74 -5.30
CA LEU A 84 10.30 -5.92 -4.67
C LEU A 84 10.66 -5.65 -3.20
N ASP A 85 11.33 -4.53 -2.92
CA ASP A 85 11.65 -4.13 -1.54
C ASP A 85 10.38 -4.07 -0.67
N VAL A 86 9.31 -3.47 -1.18
CA VAL A 86 8.02 -3.38 -0.46
C VAL A 86 7.42 -4.76 -0.22
N ILE A 87 7.44 -5.64 -1.23
CA ILE A 87 6.98 -7.03 -1.10
C ILE A 87 7.79 -7.75 -0.01
N GLU A 88 9.11 -7.59 0.00
CA GLU A 88 9.99 -8.21 1.00
C GLU A 88 9.69 -7.72 2.42
N ILE A 89 9.55 -6.40 2.60
CA ILE A 89 9.21 -5.80 3.91
C ILE A 89 7.86 -6.33 4.40
N VAL A 90 6.82 -6.34 3.54
CA VAL A 90 5.49 -6.82 3.93
C VAL A 90 5.52 -8.32 4.23
N SER A 91 6.21 -9.12 3.42
CA SER A 91 6.28 -10.58 3.58
C SER A 91 6.99 -11.05 4.85
N THR A 92 7.87 -10.22 5.41
CA THR A 92 8.63 -10.51 6.63
C THR A 92 8.06 -9.78 7.85
N SER A 93 6.98 -9.02 7.68
CA SER A 93 6.34 -8.33 8.78
C SER A 93 5.58 -9.30 9.70
N ASP A 94 5.78 -9.10 10.99
CA ASP A 94 5.07 -9.71 12.11
C ASP A 94 3.65 -9.12 12.36
N ALA A 95 3.29 -8.06 11.64
CA ALA A 95 2.01 -7.37 11.77
C ALA A 95 1.26 -7.43 10.45
N ARG A 96 -0.07 -7.47 10.51
CA ARG A 96 -0.89 -7.40 9.31
C ARG A 96 -0.72 -6.04 8.63
N GLN A 97 -0.37 -6.06 7.36
CA GLN A 97 -0.23 -4.87 6.50
C GLN A 97 -0.95 -5.08 5.17
N ASP A 98 -1.51 -3.98 4.66
CA ASP A 98 -2.09 -3.85 3.32
C ASP A 98 -1.51 -2.58 2.67
N VAL A 99 -0.60 -2.76 1.72
CA VAL A 99 0.09 -1.67 1.04
C VAL A 99 -0.41 -1.58 -0.40
N VAL A 100 -0.97 -0.43 -0.75
CA VAL A 100 -1.46 -0.17 -2.11
C VAL A 100 -0.48 0.73 -2.84
N VAL A 101 0.18 0.17 -3.84
CA VAL A 101 1.10 0.88 -4.73
C VAL A 101 0.43 1.10 -6.07
N LYS A 102 0.29 2.36 -6.47
CA LYS A 102 -0.22 2.74 -7.80
C LYS A 102 0.95 3.07 -8.70
N LEU A 103 0.99 2.50 -9.90
CA LEU A 103 2.08 2.73 -10.83
C LEU A 103 1.60 2.74 -12.29
N PRO A 104 2.32 3.47 -13.18
CA PRO A 104 2.07 3.43 -14.62
C PRO A 104 2.35 2.05 -15.20
N GLU A 105 1.63 1.72 -16.27
CA GLU A 105 1.76 0.44 -16.98
C GLU A 105 3.19 0.08 -17.38
N ALA A 106 3.99 1.05 -17.84
CA ALA A 106 5.40 0.82 -18.19
C ALA A 106 6.24 0.32 -17.00
N GLN A 107 6.02 0.87 -15.80
CA GLN A 107 6.75 0.44 -14.59
C GLN A 107 6.30 -0.95 -14.13
N PHE A 108 5.02 -1.27 -14.35
CA PHE A 108 4.50 -2.61 -14.06
C PHE A 108 5.19 -3.65 -14.95
N PHE A 109 5.30 -3.40 -16.26
CA PHE A 109 5.97 -4.32 -17.16
C PHE A 109 7.47 -4.47 -16.85
N SER A 110 8.14 -3.39 -16.43
CA SER A 110 9.51 -3.48 -15.90
C SER A 110 9.58 -4.38 -14.68
N PHE A 111 8.65 -4.23 -13.72
CA PHE A 111 8.55 -5.12 -12.56
C PHE A 111 8.31 -6.58 -12.98
N LEU A 112 7.36 -6.84 -13.89
CA LEU A 112 7.10 -8.18 -14.41
C LEU A 112 8.32 -8.80 -15.08
N THR A 113 9.09 -7.99 -15.80
CA THR A 113 10.34 -8.42 -16.46
C THR A 113 11.41 -8.74 -15.42
N LEU A 114 11.57 -7.90 -14.40
CA LEU A 114 12.50 -8.15 -13.28
C LEU A 114 12.19 -9.46 -12.57
N ILE A 115 10.91 -9.74 -12.34
CA ILE A 115 10.52 -11.01 -11.73
C ILE A 115 10.44 -12.17 -12.72
N GLY A 116 10.74 -11.97 -14.00
CA GLY A 116 10.70 -13.02 -15.01
C GLY A 116 9.33 -13.68 -15.15
N LEU A 117 8.23 -12.90 -15.06
CA LEU A 117 6.87 -13.43 -15.07
C LEU A 117 6.60 -14.27 -16.33
N ARG A 118 6.36 -15.57 -16.14
CA ARG A 118 5.78 -16.48 -17.15
C ARG A 118 4.37 -16.85 -16.70
N GLU A 119 3.47 -17.12 -17.64
CA GLU A 119 2.09 -17.51 -17.31
C GLU A 119 2.07 -18.80 -16.49
N GLU A 120 1.44 -18.75 -15.30
CA GLU A 120 1.21 -19.85 -14.35
C GLU A 120 2.46 -20.64 -13.91
N GLY A 121 2.58 -20.85 -12.58
CA GLY A 121 3.60 -21.73 -12.01
C GLY A 121 4.57 -21.06 -11.06
N LEU A 122 5.69 -21.75 -10.81
CA LEU A 122 6.72 -21.34 -9.86
C LEU A 122 7.85 -20.62 -10.58
N ILE A 123 8.18 -19.43 -10.11
CA ILE A 123 9.26 -18.60 -10.62
C ILE A 123 10.35 -18.53 -9.56
N LYS A 124 11.56 -18.97 -9.92
CA LYS A 124 12.75 -18.87 -9.07
C LYS A 124 13.68 -17.80 -9.61
N LEU A 125 13.84 -16.75 -8.83
CA LEU A 125 14.84 -15.72 -9.03
C LEU A 125 16.02 -16.00 -8.09
N PRO A 126 17.22 -15.46 -8.36
CA PRO A 126 18.41 -15.73 -7.55
C PRO A 126 18.24 -15.49 -6.04
N LEU A 127 17.30 -14.62 -5.65
CA LEU A 127 17.07 -14.20 -4.26
C LEU A 127 15.62 -14.40 -3.79
N CYS A 128 14.72 -14.89 -4.65
CA CYS A 128 13.29 -14.90 -4.36
C CYS A 128 12.53 -16.00 -5.12
N GLU A 129 11.45 -16.51 -4.52
CA GLU A 129 10.56 -17.50 -5.11
C GLU A 129 9.14 -16.95 -5.16
N PHE A 130 8.57 -16.87 -6.35
CA PHE A 130 7.21 -16.40 -6.59
C PHE A 130 6.33 -17.52 -7.12
N ARG A 131 5.10 -17.61 -6.60
CA ARG A 131 4.04 -18.43 -7.21
C ARG A 131 3.05 -17.53 -7.92
N VAL A 132 2.74 -17.84 -9.17
CA VAL A 132 1.81 -17.06 -10.00
C VAL A 132 0.55 -17.87 -10.26
N GLU A 133 -0.60 -17.29 -9.90
CA GLU A 133 -1.91 -17.88 -10.16
C GLU A 133 -2.78 -16.89 -10.95
N LYS A 134 -3.46 -17.37 -11.99
CA LYS A 134 -4.47 -16.57 -12.70
C LYS A 134 -5.71 -16.43 -11.83
N HIS A 135 -6.23 -15.21 -11.70
CA HIS A 135 -7.46 -14.99 -10.97
C HIS A 135 -8.65 -15.57 -11.75
N PRO A 136 -9.49 -16.44 -11.14
CA PRO A 136 -10.48 -17.24 -11.87
C PRO A 136 -11.60 -16.42 -12.53
N LYS A 137 -11.77 -15.14 -12.14
CA LYS A 137 -12.85 -14.27 -12.62
C LYS A 137 -12.41 -13.16 -13.58
N ILE A 138 -11.11 -12.91 -13.74
CA ILE A 138 -10.62 -11.78 -14.55
C ILE A 138 -9.43 -12.28 -15.39
N PRO A 139 -9.54 -12.27 -16.73
CA PRO A 139 -8.59 -12.96 -17.62
C PRO A 139 -7.17 -12.37 -17.68
N ARG A 140 -6.84 -11.35 -16.87
CA ARG A 140 -5.53 -10.69 -16.85
C ARG A 140 -5.04 -10.26 -15.47
N ASP A 141 -5.78 -10.56 -14.41
CA ASP A 141 -5.34 -10.24 -13.05
C ASP A 141 -4.64 -11.48 -12.49
N TYR A 142 -3.34 -11.37 -12.28
CA TYR A 142 -2.55 -12.40 -11.62
C TYR A 142 -2.50 -12.11 -10.12
N THR A 143 -2.51 -13.17 -9.31
CA THR A 143 -2.07 -13.08 -7.92
C THR A 143 -0.67 -13.66 -7.84
N LEU A 144 0.27 -12.86 -7.33
CA LEU A 144 1.63 -13.31 -7.05
C LEU A 144 1.71 -13.62 -5.56
N PHE A 145 2.37 -14.71 -5.19
CA PHE A 145 2.67 -15.04 -3.81
C PHE A 145 4.17 -15.03 -3.60
N TYR A 146 4.62 -14.39 -2.52
CA TYR A 146 6.02 -14.34 -2.10
C TYR A 146 6.09 -14.50 -0.58
N LYS A 147 6.66 -15.62 -0.11
CA LYS A 147 6.65 -16.00 1.31
C LYS A 147 5.23 -15.86 1.89
N ASN A 148 5.04 -15.01 2.90
CA ASN A 148 3.75 -14.78 3.56
C ASN A 148 2.95 -13.60 2.95
N ALA A 149 3.37 -13.06 1.80
CA ALA A 149 2.67 -11.97 1.12
C ALA A 149 1.95 -12.44 -0.14
N ALA A 150 0.78 -11.86 -0.38
CA ALA A 150 0.05 -11.91 -1.63
C ALA A 150 0.06 -10.55 -2.31
N ILE A 151 0.22 -10.53 -3.62
CA ILE A 151 0.21 -9.34 -4.46
C ILE A 151 -0.90 -9.51 -5.48
N ARG A 152 -1.94 -8.68 -5.35
CA ARG A 152 -3.08 -8.65 -6.26
C ARG A 152 -2.91 -7.47 -7.20
N VAL A 153 -2.94 -7.75 -8.50
CA VAL A 153 -2.87 -6.73 -9.54
C VAL A 153 -4.28 -6.33 -9.95
N ASN A 154 -4.57 -5.03 -9.97
CA ASN A 154 -5.83 -4.50 -10.45
C ASN A 154 -5.56 -3.45 -11.54
N HIS A 155 -6.19 -3.62 -12.70
CA HIS A 155 -6.10 -2.73 -13.84
C HIS A 155 -7.31 -1.79 -13.87
N ARG A 156 -7.06 -0.48 -13.85
CA ARG A 156 -8.11 0.54 -14.04
C ARG A 156 -7.75 1.43 -15.21
N LYS A 157 -8.70 1.65 -16.12
CA LYS A 157 -8.57 2.63 -17.19
C LYS A 157 -9.10 3.99 -16.69
N GLU A 158 -8.27 5.02 -16.76
CA GLU A 158 -8.63 6.41 -16.42
C GLU A 158 -8.26 7.30 -17.60
N ASP A 159 -9.27 7.93 -18.21
CA ASP A 159 -9.17 8.74 -19.43
C ASP A 159 -8.30 8.06 -20.52
N ASP A 160 -7.06 8.52 -20.68
CA ASP A 160 -6.08 8.08 -21.67
C ASP A 160 -4.95 7.20 -21.12
N LYS A 161 -5.06 6.73 -19.87
CA LYS A 161 -4.00 5.95 -19.20
C LYS A 161 -4.53 4.70 -18.51
N THR A 162 -3.74 3.64 -18.54
CA THR A 162 -3.93 2.47 -17.69
C THR A 162 -3.20 2.68 -16.38
N LEU A 163 -3.93 2.76 -15.28
CA LEU A 163 -3.39 2.77 -13.93
C LEU A 163 -3.39 1.34 -13.38
N ILE A 164 -2.24 0.90 -12.88
CA ILE A 164 -2.10 -0.42 -12.26
C ILE A 164 -1.95 -0.22 -10.77
N SER A 165 -2.81 -0.91 -10.01
CA SER A 165 -2.74 -0.94 -8.54
C SER A 165 -2.25 -2.31 -8.10
N LEU A 166 -1.12 -2.33 -7.40
CA LEU A 166 -0.61 -3.50 -6.69
C LEU A 166 -1.07 -3.42 -5.24
N ILE A 167 -1.86 -4.40 -4.82
CA ILE A 167 -2.30 -4.57 -3.44
C ILE A 167 -1.41 -5.65 -2.84
N ILE A 168 -0.49 -5.26 -1.96
CA ILE A 168 0.51 -6.13 -1.34
C ILE A 168 0.11 -6.32 0.13
N ASP A 169 -0.27 -7.54 0.50
CA ASP A 169 -0.71 -7.83 1.86
C ASP A 169 -0.15 -9.14 2.39
N ASN A 170 0.09 -9.21 3.70
CA ASN A 170 0.50 -10.44 4.40
C ASN A 170 -0.65 -11.05 5.20
N SER A 171 -1.89 -10.78 4.79
CA SER A 171 -3.09 -11.28 5.48
C SER A 171 -3.47 -12.68 5.05
N VAL A 172 -2.90 -13.16 3.94
CA VAL A 172 -3.03 -14.54 3.49
C VAL A 172 -2.10 -15.41 4.34
N VAL A 173 -2.64 -15.91 5.45
CA VAL A 173 -2.05 -17.07 6.13
C VAL A 173 -2.13 -18.22 5.14
N VAL A 174 -0.99 -18.59 4.55
CA VAL A 174 -0.86 -19.93 3.95
C VAL A 174 -1.06 -20.88 5.12
N GLY A 175 -2.22 -21.52 5.18
CA GLY A 175 -2.59 -22.45 6.25
C GLY A 175 -1.47 -23.46 6.46
N GLY A 176 -1.04 -23.57 7.72
CA GLY A 176 -0.17 -24.67 8.16
C GLY A 176 -0.88 -26.02 8.09
#